data_AF-B7U798-F1
#
_entry.id   AF-B7U798-F1
#
_cell.length_a   1.000
_cell.length_b   1.000
_cell.length_c   1.000
_cell.angle_alpha   90.00
_cell.angle_beta   90.00
_cell.angle_gamma   90.00
#
_symmetry.space_group_name_H-M   'P 1'
#
loop_
_entity.id
_entity.type
_entity.pdbx_description
1 polymer ?
#
loop_
_entity_poly.entity_id
_entity_poly.type
_entity_poly.pdbx_seq_one_letter_code
_entity_poly.pdbx_strand_id
1 'polypeptide(L)'
;CRVVRYLQVVLLYASTYVLVSLSIDRYHAIVYPMKFLQGEKQAKILIAIAWSLSFLFSIPTLIIFGKRELSNGEVQCWALWPDDSYWTPYMTIVAFLVYFIPLTIISIIYAIVIRTIWIKSKAHETVISNCSDGKLCTSYNRGLISK
;
A
#
# COMPACT_ATOMS: atom_id res chain seq x y z
N CYS A 1 15.16 2.12 -24.40
CA CYS A 1 13.69 1.94 -24.44
C CYS A 1 13.23 0.86 -23.45
N ARG A 2 13.82 -0.35 -23.44
CA ARG A 2 13.50 -1.41 -22.45
C ARG A 2 13.64 -0.96 -20.99
N VAL A 3 14.79 -0.38 -20.63
CA VAL A 3 15.05 0.13 -19.27
C VAL A 3 14.07 1.23 -18.87
N VAL A 4 13.74 2.16 -19.78
CA VAL A 4 12.76 3.23 -19.50
C VAL A 4 11.37 2.65 -19.23
N ARG A 5 10.92 1.69 -20.06
CA ARG A 5 9.64 0.99 -19.85
C ARG A 5 9.64 0.19 -18.54
N TYR A 6 10.73 -0.51 -18.24
CA TYR A 6 10.89 -1.22 -16.99
C TYR A 6 10.80 -0.29 -15.78
N LEU A 7 11.54 0.81 -15.77
CA LEU A 7 11.50 1.78 -14.68
C LEU A 7 10.11 2.41 -14.51
N GLN A 8 9.41 2.72 -15.62
CA GLN A 8 8.02 3.18 -15.55
C GLN A 8 7.10 2.18 -14.84
N VAL A 9 7.22 0.89 -15.18
CA VAL A 9 6.42 -0.18 -14.58
C VAL A 9 6.82 -0.42 -13.13
N VAL A 10 8.12 -0.41 -12.80
CA VAL A 10 8.62 -0.52 -11.42
C VAL A 10 8.04 0.59 -10.55
N LEU A 11 8.05 1.84 -11.05
CA LEU A 11 7.53 2.98 -10.30
C LEU A 11 6.02 2.89 -10.08
N LEU A 12 5.28 2.37 -11.07
CA LEU A 12 3.85 2.10 -10.93
C LEU A 12 3.61 1.11 -9.78
N TYR A 13 4.24 -0.07 -9.81
CA TYR A 13 4.13 -1.06 -8.74
C TYR A 13 4.59 -0.50 -7.38
N ALA A 14 5.71 0.22 -7.35
CA ALA A 14 6.27 0.78 -6.12
C ALA A 14 5.30 1.77 -5.49
N SER A 15 4.72 2.68 -6.27
CA SER A 15 3.73 3.64 -5.75
C SER A 15 2.56 2.94 -5.08
N THR A 16 2.01 1.92 -5.73
CA THR A 16 0.88 1.14 -5.23
C THR A 16 1.21 0.36 -3.96
N TYR A 17 2.32 -0.39 -3.94
CA TYR A 17 2.68 -1.18 -2.75
C TYR A 17 3.18 -0.31 -1.59
N VAL A 18 3.73 0.87 -1.87
CA VAL A 18 4.04 1.87 -0.84
C VAL A 18 2.75 2.41 -0.22
N LEU A 19 1.69 2.67 -0.98
CA LEU A 19 0.38 3.05 -0.44
C LEU A 19 -0.21 1.96 0.47
N VAL A 20 -0.08 0.70 0.08
CA VAL A 20 -0.47 -0.44 0.92
C VAL A 20 0.34 -0.45 2.23
N SER A 21 1.67 -0.31 2.13
CA SER A 21 2.57 -0.28 3.28
C SER A 21 2.25 0.88 4.23
N LEU A 22 1.95 2.06 3.69
CA LEU A 22 1.53 3.22 4.47
C LEU A 22 0.19 2.98 5.16
N SER A 23 -0.76 2.33 4.49
CA SER A 23 -2.05 1.97 5.09
C SER A 23 -1.88 1.01 6.27
N ILE A 24 -0.99 0.02 6.13
CA ILE A 24 -0.64 -0.92 7.19
C ILE A 24 0.03 -0.20 8.37
N ASP A 25 0.98 0.70 8.10
CA ASP A 25 1.64 1.51 9.13
C ASP A 25 0.62 2.32 9.95
N ARG A 26 -0.32 2.98 9.27
CA ARG A 26 -1.42 3.72 9.92
C ARG A 26 -2.31 2.81 10.77
N TYR A 27 -2.65 1.63 10.26
CA TYR A 27 -3.42 0.64 11.01
C TYR A 27 -2.70 0.22 12.29
N HIS A 28 -1.42 -0.13 12.18
CA HIS A 28 -0.63 -0.52 13.33
C HIS A 28 -0.54 0.62 14.35
N ALA A 29 -0.24 1.85 13.93
CA ALA A 29 -0.15 3.00 14.83
C ALA A 29 -1.46 3.30 15.61
N ILE A 30 -2.63 3.01 15.01
CA ILE A 30 -3.94 3.29 15.62
C ILE A 30 -4.41 2.15 16.55
N VAL A 31 -4.18 0.90 16.15
CA VAL A 31 -4.65 -0.29 16.87
C VAL A 31 -3.67 -0.71 17.96
N TYR A 32 -2.38 -0.69 17.65
CA TYR A 32 -1.30 -1.06 18.55
C TYR A 32 -0.41 0.17 18.76
N PRO A 33 -0.56 0.92 19.88
CA PRO A 33 0.39 1.98 20.21
C PRO A 33 1.75 1.35 20.52
N MET A 34 2.49 1.00 19.46
CA MET A 34 3.79 0.37 19.54
C MET A 34 4.79 1.40 20.05
N LYS A 35 5.75 0.94 20.85
CA LYS A 35 6.90 1.76 21.22
C LYS A 35 7.57 2.28 19.94
N PHE A 36 7.76 3.58 19.84
CA PHE A 36 8.22 4.30 18.65
C PHE A 36 9.38 3.59 17.90
N LEU A 37 10.36 3.05 18.63
CA LEU A 37 11.51 2.32 18.08
C LEU A 37 11.16 1.03 17.30
N GLN A 38 10.07 0.34 17.67
CA GLN A 38 9.66 -0.90 17.01
C GLN A 38 8.81 -0.62 15.77
N GLY A 39 8.02 0.46 15.79
CA GLY A 39 7.25 0.93 14.63
C GLY A 39 8.14 1.31 13.44
N GLU A 40 9.21 2.06 13.68
CA GLU A 40 10.12 2.48 12.61
C GLU A 40 10.80 1.32 11.89
N LYS A 41 11.20 0.27 12.63
CA LYS A 41 11.81 -0.92 12.03
C LYS A 41 10.82 -1.67 11.14
N GLN A 42 9.57 -1.81 11.60
CA GLN A 42 8.52 -2.46 10.81
C GLN A 42 8.18 -1.67 9.56
N ALA A 43 8.04 -0.35 9.64
CA ALA A 43 7.79 0.51 8.49
C ALA A 43 8.90 0.39 7.43
N LYS A 44 10.17 0.39 7.85
CA LYS A 44 11.31 0.19 6.94
C LYS A 44 11.28 -1.18 6.26
N ILE A 45 10.92 -2.24 7.00
CA ILE A 45 10.79 -3.60 6.45
C ILE A 45 9.66 -3.65 5.41
N LEU A 46 8.49 -3.07 5.71
CA LEU A 46 7.36 -3.02 4.78
C LEU A 46 7.72 -2.30 3.48
N ILE A 47 8.41 -1.15 3.58
CA ILE A 47 8.89 -0.41 2.41
C ILE A 47 9.90 -1.26 1.61
N ALA A 48 10.85 -1.91 2.27
CA ALA A 48 11.83 -2.77 1.59
C ALA A 48 11.14 -3.94 0.85
N ILE A 49 10.11 -4.54 1.44
CA ILE A 49 9.28 -5.57 0.80
C ILE A 49 8.55 -5.01 -0.42
N ALA A 50 7.92 -3.83 -0.29
CA ALA A 50 7.21 -3.17 -1.39
C ALA A 50 8.13 -2.91 -2.59
N TRP A 51 9.34 -2.40 -2.35
CA TRP A 51 10.33 -2.21 -3.42
C TRP A 51 10.77 -3.52 -4.05
N SER A 52 11.07 -4.53 -3.23
CA SER A 52 11.50 -5.85 -3.70
C SER A 52 10.44 -6.52 -4.60
N LEU A 53 9.17 -6.48 -4.19
CA LEU A 53 8.05 -6.99 -4.98
C LEU A 53 7.87 -6.20 -6.29
N SER A 54 8.05 -4.88 -6.24
CA SER A 54 7.94 -4.02 -7.43
C SER A 54 9.01 -4.36 -8.47
N PHE A 55 10.25 -4.56 -8.04
CA PHE A 55 11.32 -4.99 -8.94
C PHE A 55 11.06 -6.38 -9.52
N LEU A 56 10.61 -7.32 -8.67
CA LEU A 56 10.32 -8.70 -9.06
C LEU A 56 9.19 -8.79 -10.09
N PHE A 57 8.04 -8.16 -9.84
CA PHE A 57 6.89 -8.21 -10.76
C PHE A 57 7.10 -7.42 -12.05
N SER A 58 8.06 -6.51 -12.07
CA SER A 58 8.40 -5.75 -13.29
C SER A 58 9.34 -6.51 -14.24
N ILE A 59 10.00 -7.60 -13.79
CA ILE A 59 10.97 -8.37 -14.60
C ILE A 59 10.42 -8.77 -15.98
N PRO A 60 9.18 -9.31 -16.12
CA PRO A 60 8.63 -9.70 -17.42
C PRO A 60 8.65 -8.57 -18.45
N THR A 61 8.47 -7.32 -18.01
CA THR A 61 8.47 -6.13 -18.87
C THR A 61 9.82 -5.94 -19.58
N LEU A 62 10.95 -6.31 -18.96
CA LEU A 62 12.27 -6.23 -19.59
C LEU A 62 12.43 -7.21 -20.75
N ILE A 63 11.79 -8.37 -20.65
CA ILE A 63 11.88 -9.45 -21.64
C ILE A 63 10.95 -9.16 -22.81
N ILE A 64 9.73 -8.72 -22.53
CA ILE A 64 8.66 -8.53 -23.52
C ILE A 64 8.88 -7.29 -24.38
N PHE A 65 9.36 -6.18 -23.81
CA PHE A 65 9.52 -4.94 -24.58
C PHE A 65 10.80 -4.93 -25.41
N GLY A 66 10.72 -4.40 -26.63
CA GLY A 66 11.87 -4.29 -27.53
C GLY A 66 11.69 -3.19 -28.56
N LYS A 67 12.73 -2.99 -29.37
CA LYS A 67 12.67 -2.09 -30.52
C LYS A 67 11.98 -2.82 -31.67
N ARG A 68 11.02 -2.16 -32.30
CA ARG A 68 10.35 -2.60 -33.53
C ARG A 68 10.47 -1.47 -34.55
N GLU A 69 10.97 -1.80 -35.73
CA GLU A 69 10.95 -0.89 -36.87
C GLU A 69 9.56 -0.92 -37.52
N LEU A 70 8.96 0.25 -37.70
CA LEU A 70 7.71 0.41 -38.43
C LEU A 70 7.99 0.51 -39.93
N SER A 71 6.95 0.30 -40.73
CA SER A 71 7.00 0.37 -42.20
C SER A 71 7.43 1.74 -42.75
N ASN A 72 7.33 2.79 -41.94
CA ASN A 72 7.77 4.16 -42.26
C ASN A 72 9.25 4.42 -41.93
N GLY A 73 10.00 3.42 -41.45
CA GLY A 73 11.41 3.56 -41.05
C GLY A 73 11.61 4.09 -39.63
N GLU A 74 10.54 4.36 -38.88
CA GLU A 74 10.64 4.80 -37.48
C GLU A 74 10.84 3.63 -36.53
N VAL A 75 11.71 3.81 -35.53
CA VAL A 75 11.96 2.81 -34.48
C VAL A 75 11.08 3.10 -33.28
N GLN A 76 10.08 2.25 -33.02
CA GLN A 76 9.23 2.34 -31.84
C GLN A 76 9.57 1.27 -30.79
N CYS A 77 9.41 1.61 -29.52
CA CYS A 77 9.49 0.62 -28.45
C CYS A 77 8.11 0.00 -28.23
N TRP A 78 7.95 -1.27 -28.62
CA TRP A 78 6.70 -2.00 -28.53
C TRP A 78 6.88 -3.31 -27.77
N ALA A 79 5.77 -3.92 -27.34
CA ALA A 79 5.79 -5.25 -26.75
C ALA A 79 5.88 -6.29 -27.87
N LEU A 80 6.92 -7.11 -27.88
CA LEU A 80 7.12 -8.18 -28.85
C LEU A 80 6.49 -9.46 -28.30
N TRP A 81 5.20 -9.63 -28.56
CA TRP A 81 4.49 -10.85 -28.23
C TRP A 81 4.68 -11.89 -29.34
N PRO A 82 4.93 -13.17 -29.00
CA PRO A 82 4.93 -14.25 -29.98
C PRO A 82 3.55 -14.43 -30.64
N ASP A 83 2.49 -14.34 -29.83
CA ASP A 83 1.10 -14.40 -30.24
C ASP A 83 0.26 -13.36 -29.49
N ASP A 84 -0.79 -12.85 -30.13
CA ASP A 84 -1.74 -11.91 -29.51
C ASP A 84 -2.49 -12.52 -28.31
N SER A 85 -2.53 -13.85 -28.21
CA SER A 85 -3.15 -14.57 -27.10
C SER A 85 -2.50 -14.28 -25.74
N TYR A 86 -1.21 -13.89 -25.70
CA TYR A 86 -0.50 -13.59 -24.46
C TYR A 86 -0.79 -12.21 -23.89
N TRP A 87 -1.27 -11.27 -24.72
CA TRP A 87 -1.56 -9.91 -24.30
C TRP A 87 -2.63 -9.84 -23.22
N THR A 88 -3.76 -10.48 -23.47
CA THR A 88 -4.92 -10.48 -22.57
C THR A 88 -4.59 -11.03 -21.18
N PRO A 89 -4.07 -12.26 -21.01
CA PRO A 89 -3.75 -12.79 -19.69
C PRO A 89 -2.67 -11.97 -18.98
N TYR A 90 -1.67 -11.46 -19.71
CA TYR A 90 -0.66 -10.58 -19.11
C TYR A 90 -1.28 -9.31 -18.54
N MET A 91 -2.07 -8.58 -19.34
CA MET A 91 -2.72 -7.35 -18.88
C MET A 91 -3.71 -7.59 -17.75
N THR A 92 -4.42 -8.73 -17.77
CA THR A 92 -5.28 -9.15 -16.67
C THR A 92 -4.47 -9.33 -15.38
N ILE A 93 -3.37 -10.09 -15.42
CA ILE A 93 -2.50 -10.31 -14.23
C ILE A 93 -1.97 -8.98 -13.69
N VAL A 94 -1.47 -8.10 -14.58
CA VAL A 94 -0.98 -6.77 -14.19
C VAL A 94 -2.09 -5.94 -13.54
N ALA A 95 -3.31 -5.95 -14.10
CA ALA A 95 -4.45 -5.24 -13.51
C ALA A 95 -4.80 -5.77 -12.10
N PHE A 96 -4.76 -7.08 -11.88
CA PHE A 96 -4.98 -7.66 -10.55
C PHE A 96 -3.91 -7.24 -9.56
N LEU A 97 -2.63 -7.28 -9.95
CA LEU A 97 -1.50 -6.95 -9.08
C LEU A 97 -1.41 -5.46 -8.74
N VAL A 98 -1.72 -4.57 -9.69
CA VAL A 98 -1.60 -3.11 -9.52
C VAL A 98 -2.87 -2.47 -8.97
N TYR A 99 -4.05 -3.03 -9.26
CA TYR A 99 -5.32 -2.38 -8.94
C TYR A 99 -6.16 -3.18 -7.94
N PHE A 100 -6.60 -4.38 -8.31
CA PHE A 100 -7.61 -5.11 -7.51
C PHE A 100 -7.07 -5.58 -6.16
N ILE A 101 -5.89 -6.21 -6.12
CA ILE A 101 -5.29 -6.69 -4.86
C ILE A 101 -4.96 -5.51 -3.93
N PRO A 102 -4.26 -4.45 -4.38
CA PRO A 102 -3.96 -3.30 -3.54
C PRO A 102 -5.21 -2.58 -3.03
N LEU A 103 -6.23 -2.38 -3.88
CA LEU A 103 -7.46 -1.71 -3.47
C LEU A 103 -8.26 -2.50 -2.43
N THR A 104 -8.35 -3.83 -2.59
CA THR A 104 -9.03 -4.67 -1.61
C THR A 104 -8.33 -4.64 -0.25
N ILE A 105 -6.99 -4.73 -0.23
CA ILE A 105 -6.20 -4.61 1.00
C ILE A 105 -6.40 -3.24 1.65
N ILE A 106 -6.26 -2.16 0.89
CA ILE A 106 -6.46 -0.79 1.37
C ILE A 106 -7.87 -0.63 1.93
N SER A 107 -8.90 -1.05 1.19
CA SER A 107 -10.30 -0.95 1.61
C SER A 107 -10.56 -1.65 2.95
N ILE A 108 -10.08 -2.88 3.11
CA ILE A 108 -10.22 -3.65 4.36
C ILE A 108 -9.52 -2.92 5.51
N ILE A 109 -8.28 -2.48 5.31
CA ILE A 109 -7.50 -1.80 6.34
C ILE A 109 -8.21 -0.52 6.79
N TYR A 110 -8.62 0.33 5.84
CA TYR A 110 -9.31 1.58 6.15
C TYR A 110 -10.67 1.34 6.81
N ALA A 111 -11.42 0.31 6.42
CA ALA A 111 -12.67 -0.04 7.07
C ALA A 111 -12.45 -0.40 8.56
N ILE A 112 -11.39 -1.14 8.89
CA ILE A 112 -11.04 -1.48 10.28
C ILE A 112 -10.59 -0.25 11.05
N VAL A 113 -9.75 0.61 10.44
CA VAL A 113 -9.31 1.88 11.05
C VAL A 113 -10.50 2.75 11.40
N ILE A 114 -11.41 2.96 10.45
CA ILE A 114 -12.62 3.75 10.65
C ILE A 114 -13.44 3.16 11.80
N ARG A 115 -13.76 1.86 11.75
CA ARG A 115 -14.51 1.20 12.84
C ARG A 115 -13.86 1.37 14.21
N THR A 116 -12.54 1.23 14.29
CA THR A 116 -11.77 1.40 15.54
C THR A 116 -11.92 2.82 16.08
N ILE A 117 -11.83 3.83 15.22
CA ILE A 117 -11.98 5.23 15.60
C ILE A 117 -13.41 5.50 16.11
N TRP A 118 -14.45 5.00 15.43
CA TRP A 118 -15.84 5.18 15.86
C TRP A 118 -16.12 4.55 17.23
N ILE A 119 -15.59 3.34 17.48
CA ILE A 119 -15.76 2.66 18.77
C ILE A 119 -15.07 3.46 19.90
N LYS A 120 -13.84 3.93 19.65
CA LYS A 120 -13.10 4.75 20.62
C LYS A 120 -13.80 6.09 20.89
N SER A 121 -14.38 6.72 19.86
CA SER A 121 -15.13 7.99 19.99
C SER A 121 -16.40 7.81 20.84
N LYS A 122 -17.22 6.80 20.58
CA LYS A 122 -18.43 6.53 21.39
C LYS A 122 -18.13 6.22 22.86
N ALA A 123 -17.04 5.47 23.11
CA ALA A 123 -16.58 5.20 24.46
C ALA A 123 -16.19 6.50 25.19
N HIS A 124 -15.52 7.43 24.51
CA HIS A 124 -15.14 8.72 25.07
C HIS A 124 -16.36 9.61 25.38
N GLU A 125 -17.38 9.62 24.52
CA GLU A 125 -18.64 10.35 24.76
C GLU A 125 -19.40 9.82 25.98
N THR A 126 -19.47 8.49 26.14
CA THR A 126 -20.16 7.84 27.27
C THR A 126 -19.46 8.13 28.62
N VAL A 127 -18.13 8.22 28.61
CA VAL A 127 -17.35 8.60 29.80
C VAL A 127 -17.63 10.05 30.19
N ILE A 128 -17.71 10.98 29.23
CA ILE A 128 -18.01 12.40 29.51
C ILE A 128 -19.44 12.56 30.03
N SER A 129 -20.45 11.90 29.45
CA SER A 129 -21.83 12.00 29.92
C SER A 129 -21.98 11.51 31.37
N ASN A 130 -21.31 10.41 31.72
CA ASN A 130 -21.33 9.88 33.09
C ASN A 130 -20.61 10.77 34.12
N CYS A 131 -19.68 11.64 33.68
CA CYS A 131 -19.03 12.61 34.58
C CYS A 131 -19.90 13.86 34.86
N SER A 132 -20.90 14.16 34.02
CA SER A 132 -21.81 15.31 34.22
C SER A 132 -22.88 15.05 35.30
N ASP A 133 -23.23 13.79 35.59
CA ASP A 133 -24.27 13.43 36.58
C ASP A 133 -23.75 13.28 38.03
N GLY A 134 -22.61 13.89 38.35
CA GLY A 134 -22.22 14.19 39.73
C GLY A 134 -21.20 13.24 40.36
N LYS A 135 -19.92 13.44 40.02
CA LYS A 135 -18.78 13.61 40.95
C LYS A 135 -17.46 13.59 40.15
N LEU A 136 -16.55 14.46 40.57
CA LEU A 136 -15.21 14.72 40.05
C LEU A 136 -14.49 13.49 39.43
N CYS A 137 -14.43 13.42 38.10
CA CYS A 137 -13.57 12.48 37.39
C CYS A 137 -12.12 13.01 37.41
N THR A 138 -11.40 12.72 38.50
CA THR A 138 -9.98 13.00 38.61
C THR A 138 -9.20 12.16 37.61
N SER A 139 -8.51 12.85 36.70
CA SER A 139 -7.35 12.40 35.93
C SER A 139 -7.54 11.20 34.99
N TYR A 140 -7.81 11.53 33.73
CA TYR A 140 -7.33 10.77 32.58
C TYR A 140 -5.82 10.57 32.72
N ASN A 141 -5.42 9.42 33.27
CA ASN A 141 -4.02 9.12 33.46
C ASN A 141 -3.38 8.94 32.08
N ARG A 142 -2.63 9.97 31.69
CA ARG A 142 -1.72 10.04 30.57
C ARG A 142 -0.79 8.82 30.64
N GLY A 143 -1.08 7.78 29.88
CA GLY A 143 -0.16 6.68 29.56
C GLY A 143 0.93 7.10 28.56
N LEU A 144 1.54 8.28 28.77
CA LEU A 144 2.91 8.55 28.35
C LEU A 144 3.78 8.29 29.57
N ILE A 145 4.75 7.40 29.42
CA ILE A 145 6.00 7.19 30.18
C ILE A 145 6.18 5.72 30.60
N SER A 146 7.25 5.14 30.02
CA SER A 146 8.10 4.06 30.56
C SER A 146 7.60 2.62 30.50
N LYS A 147 7.94 1.95 29.40
CA LYS A 147 9.00 0.92 29.40
C LYS A 147 9.57 0.78 28.00
#